data_AF-A0A7C1GTG2-F1
#
_entry.id   AF-A0A7C1GTG2-F1
#
_cell.length_a   1.000
_cell.length_b   1.000
_cell.length_c   1.000
_cell.angle_alpha   90.00
_cell.angle_beta   90.00
_cell.angle_gamma   90.00
#
_symmetry.space_group_name_H-M   'P 1'
#
loop_
_entity.id
_entity.type
_entity.pdbx_description
1 polymer ?
#
loop_
_entity_poly.entity_id
_entity_poly.type
_entity_poly.pdbx_seq_one_letter_code
_entity_poly.pdbx_strand_id
1 'polypeptide(L)'
;MPPDSDEARRFYKQFFPALTAHLKARGWLDIYMQHLADEPTMTNFKSYEALAALARAYAPELRIIEATHSKNLVGSIDIWVPQLNYLHDDFGHYQERQAAGDEVWFYTCVFPQGEYANRFIEQPLIKTRLLHWINFKYGITGYLHWGYNHWTDDSPVTHTTRPHGGPPYLPAGDPWIVYPGKEGPLSSIRFAAMRDGVVDYELLCMLAEKTGDVAQELAGRLVLDFDNYNTNIATFRDMRRKLLESLCED
;
A
#
# COMPACT_ATOMS: atom_id res chain seq x y z
N MET A 1 7.06 -25.97 2.76
CA MET A 1 8.36 -26.56 2.36
C MET A 1 9.45 -25.54 2.67
N PRO A 2 10.50 -25.90 3.43
CA PRO A 2 11.59 -24.97 3.75
C PRO A 2 12.25 -24.43 2.46
N PRO A 3 12.40 -23.10 2.29
CA PRO A 3 12.96 -22.53 1.06
C PRO A 3 14.40 -22.95 0.74
N ASP A 4 15.17 -23.35 1.75
CA ASP A 4 16.54 -23.84 1.64
C ASP A 4 16.63 -25.34 1.26
N SER A 5 15.50 -26.05 1.20
CA SER A 5 15.48 -27.48 0.87
C SER A 5 15.73 -27.77 -0.61
N ASP A 6 16.27 -28.97 -0.90
CA ASP A 6 16.40 -29.45 -2.28
C ASP A 6 15.05 -29.63 -2.97
N GLU A 7 14.00 -29.93 -2.21
CA GLU A 7 12.64 -29.99 -2.71
C GLU A 7 12.19 -28.62 -3.23
N ALA A 8 12.43 -27.55 -2.45
CA ALA A 8 12.11 -26.19 -2.86
C ALA A 8 12.89 -25.78 -4.09
N ARG A 9 14.19 -26.07 -4.10
CA ARG A 9 15.04 -25.82 -5.26
C ARG A 9 14.52 -26.53 -6.51
N ARG A 10 14.14 -27.81 -6.43
CA ARG A 10 13.61 -28.57 -7.59
C ARG A 10 12.28 -28.01 -8.09
N PHE A 11 11.40 -27.57 -7.19
CA PHE A 11 10.12 -26.96 -7.56
C PHE A 11 10.35 -25.61 -8.25
N TYR A 12 11.04 -24.68 -7.59
CA TYR A 12 11.21 -23.31 -8.08
C TYR A 12 12.09 -23.23 -9.33
N LYS A 13 13.05 -24.15 -9.51
CA LYS A 13 13.82 -24.30 -10.76
C LYS A 13 12.94 -24.59 -11.98
N GLN A 14 11.75 -25.17 -11.78
CA GLN A 14 10.79 -25.43 -12.86
C GLN A 14 9.71 -24.34 -12.92
N PHE A 15 9.16 -23.97 -11.76
CA PHE A 15 8.04 -23.03 -11.68
C PHE A 15 8.41 -21.63 -12.17
N PHE A 16 9.48 -21.03 -11.66
CA PHE A 16 9.83 -19.63 -11.96
C PHE A 16 10.19 -19.40 -13.44
N PRO A 17 10.98 -20.26 -14.11
CA PRO A 17 11.22 -20.10 -15.54
C PRO A 17 9.96 -20.30 -16.37
N ALA A 18 9.10 -21.26 -16.00
CA ALA A 18 7.84 -21.50 -16.71
C ALA A 18 6.87 -20.31 -16.57
N LEU A 19 6.75 -19.75 -15.37
CA LEU A 19 5.97 -18.54 -15.11
C LEU A 19 6.51 -17.36 -15.93
N THR A 20 7.81 -17.11 -15.88
CA THR A 20 8.44 -16.01 -16.62
C THR A 20 8.24 -16.15 -18.13
N ALA A 21 8.41 -17.35 -18.68
CA ALA A 21 8.16 -17.62 -20.09
C ALA A 21 6.70 -17.38 -20.48
N HIS A 22 5.75 -17.78 -19.62
CA HIS A 22 4.33 -17.51 -19.82
C HIS A 22 4.04 -16.01 -19.82
N LEU A 23 4.54 -15.27 -18.84
CA LEU A 23 4.35 -13.81 -18.73
C LEU A 23 4.91 -13.08 -19.95
N LYS A 24 6.11 -13.47 -20.43
CA LYS A 24 6.70 -12.93 -21.66
C LYS A 24 5.84 -13.22 -22.89
N ALA A 25 5.38 -14.47 -23.06
CA ALA A 25 4.53 -14.85 -24.18
C ALA A 25 3.19 -14.09 -24.21
N ARG A 26 2.71 -13.64 -23.04
CA ARG A 26 1.49 -12.83 -22.90
C ARG A 26 1.74 -11.32 -22.97
N GLY A 27 2.99 -10.87 -22.97
CA GLY A 27 3.34 -9.45 -22.87
C GLY A 27 2.98 -8.84 -21.50
N TRP A 28 2.96 -9.66 -20.43
CA TRP A 28 2.54 -9.25 -19.09
C TRP A 28 3.71 -9.05 -18.12
N LEU A 29 4.94 -9.35 -18.53
CA LEU A 29 6.10 -9.30 -17.64
C LEU A 29 6.27 -7.93 -16.98
N ASP A 30 6.10 -6.85 -17.74
CA ASP A 30 6.32 -5.47 -17.28
C ASP A 30 5.23 -4.97 -16.31
N ILE A 31 4.07 -5.64 -16.27
CA ILE A 31 2.93 -5.30 -15.40
C ILE A 31 2.69 -6.34 -14.30
N TYR A 32 3.59 -7.33 -14.18
CA TYR A 32 3.51 -8.39 -13.19
C TYR A 32 4.46 -8.11 -12.02
N MET A 33 3.97 -8.34 -10.81
CA MET A 33 4.76 -8.25 -9.59
C MET A 33 4.52 -9.52 -8.75
N GLN A 34 5.57 -10.05 -8.15
CA GLN A 34 5.53 -11.30 -7.38
C GLN A 34 5.64 -11.02 -5.88
N HIS A 35 4.63 -11.41 -5.11
CA HIS A 35 4.77 -11.65 -3.68
C HIS A 35 5.39 -13.03 -3.43
N LEU A 36 6.32 -13.16 -2.49
CA LEU A 36 6.97 -14.44 -2.20
C LEU A 36 6.41 -15.10 -0.93
N ALA A 37 6.04 -14.30 0.06
CA ALA A 37 5.41 -14.74 1.29
C ALA A 37 4.40 -13.67 1.74
N ASP A 38 3.93 -13.78 2.98
CA ASP A 38 3.09 -12.75 3.61
C ASP A 38 3.80 -12.25 4.86
N GLU A 39 3.95 -10.92 4.98
CA GLU A 39 4.49 -10.21 6.14
C GLU A 39 5.76 -10.84 6.76
N PRO A 40 6.89 -10.94 6.03
CA PRO A 40 8.14 -11.34 6.65
C PRO A 40 8.48 -10.40 7.82
N THR A 41 8.87 -11.02 8.93
CA THR A 41 9.22 -10.38 10.20
C THR A 41 10.66 -10.70 10.57
N MET A 42 11.14 -10.10 11.66
CA MET A 42 12.45 -10.41 12.23
C MET A 42 12.66 -11.89 12.59
N THR A 43 11.60 -12.68 12.73
CA THR A 43 11.70 -14.11 13.07
C THR A 43 11.94 -15.00 11.85
N ASN A 44 11.46 -14.60 10.68
CA ASN A 44 11.46 -15.44 9.48
C ASN A 44 12.21 -14.82 8.28
N PHE A 45 12.79 -13.62 8.42
CA PHE A 45 13.46 -12.92 7.31
C PHE A 45 14.51 -13.77 6.58
N LYS A 46 15.30 -14.60 7.27
CA LYS A 46 16.29 -15.49 6.62
C LYS A 46 15.66 -16.52 5.69
N SER A 47 14.48 -17.04 6.06
CA SER A 47 13.74 -17.96 5.20
C SER A 47 13.17 -17.25 3.97
N TYR A 48 12.77 -15.98 4.14
CA TYR A 48 12.37 -15.11 3.04
C TYR A 48 13.55 -14.84 2.10
N GLU A 49 14.72 -14.46 2.62
CA GLU A 49 15.93 -14.25 1.81
C GLU A 49 16.30 -15.49 0.99
N ALA A 50 16.20 -16.69 1.58
CA ALA A 50 16.42 -17.94 0.85
C ALA A 50 15.41 -18.14 -0.29
N LEU A 51 14.14 -17.79 -0.09
CA LEU A 51 13.12 -17.84 -1.14
C LEU A 51 13.38 -16.78 -2.23
N ALA A 52 13.73 -15.56 -1.83
CA ALA A 52 14.10 -14.48 -2.74
C ALA A 52 15.33 -14.86 -3.58
N ALA A 53 16.34 -15.51 -3.00
CA ALA A 53 17.49 -16.02 -3.73
C ALA A 53 17.11 -17.04 -4.80
N LEU A 54 16.11 -17.90 -4.55
CA LEU A 54 15.58 -18.81 -5.58
C LEU A 54 14.87 -18.05 -6.70
N ALA A 55 14.07 -17.03 -6.35
CA ALA A 55 13.43 -16.17 -7.34
C ALA A 55 14.46 -15.44 -8.21
N ARG A 56 15.50 -14.85 -7.61
CA ARG A 56 16.60 -14.21 -8.34
C ARG A 56 17.37 -15.18 -9.22
N ALA A 57 17.59 -16.42 -8.77
CA ALA A 57 18.31 -17.42 -9.55
C ALA A 57 17.53 -17.92 -10.77
N TYR A 58 16.20 -18.03 -10.67
CA TYR A 58 15.39 -18.69 -11.69
C TYR A 58 14.40 -17.78 -12.44
N ALA A 59 14.18 -16.57 -11.96
CA ALA A 59 13.37 -15.53 -12.59
C ALA A 59 13.88 -14.13 -12.20
N PRO A 60 15.13 -13.77 -12.57
CA PRO A 60 15.74 -12.49 -12.21
C PRO A 60 14.99 -11.26 -12.75
N GLU A 61 14.13 -11.44 -13.74
CA GLU A 61 13.35 -10.38 -14.39
C GLU A 61 12.05 -10.05 -13.64
N LEU A 62 11.62 -10.88 -12.70
CA LEU A 62 10.41 -10.60 -11.92
C LEU A 62 10.71 -9.57 -10.85
N ARG A 63 9.89 -8.51 -10.81
CA ARG A 63 9.86 -7.56 -9.70
C ARG A 63 9.19 -8.21 -8.49
N ILE A 64 9.85 -8.16 -7.34
CA ILE A 64 9.35 -8.66 -6.06
C ILE A 64 8.72 -7.49 -5.30
N ILE A 65 7.44 -7.61 -4.99
CA ILE A 65 6.69 -6.69 -4.12
C ILE A 65 6.36 -7.40 -2.83
N GLU A 66 6.50 -6.74 -1.68
CA GLU A 66 6.17 -7.41 -0.41
C GLU A 66 5.62 -6.49 0.67
N ALA A 67 4.50 -6.92 1.28
CA ALA A 67 4.04 -6.39 2.55
C ALA A 67 4.98 -6.90 3.65
N THR A 68 5.72 -6.03 4.35
CA THR A 68 6.81 -6.46 5.24
C THR A 68 6.81 -5.73 6.60
N HIS A 69 7.21 -6.46 7.65
CA HIS A 69 7.51 -5.91 8.98
C HIS A 69 9.02 -5.94 9.30
N SER A 70 9.86 -6.35 8.35
CA SER A 70 11.31 -6.44 8.53
C SER A 70 12.06 -5.58 7.53
N LYS A 71 13.00 -4.78 8.04
CA LYS A 71 14.01 -4.03 7.26
C LYS A 71 15.20 -4.87 6.80
N ASN A 72 15.34 -6.10 7.28
CA ASN A 72 16.47 -6.99 6.98
C ASN A 72 16.29 -7.74 5.65
N LEU A 73 15.64 -7.12 4.66
CA LEU A 73 15.30 -7.75 3.38
C LEU A 73 15.94 -6.99 2.20
N VAL A 74 16.96 -6.19 2.47
CA VAL A 74 17.70 -5.43 1.45
C VAL A 74 18.24 -6.38 0.38
N GLY A 75 17.94 -6.09 -0.89
CA GLY A 75 18.29 -6.93 -2.04
C GLY A 75 17.34 -8.11 -2.29
N SER A 76 16.43 -8.40 -1.36
CA SER A 76 15.39 -9.45 -1.52
C SER A 76 14.07 -8.92 -2.07
N ILE A 77 13.82 -7.61 -1.99
CA ILE A 77 12.57 -6.94 -2.39
C ILE A 77 12.91 -5.78 -3.35
N ASP A 78 12.09 -5.60 -4.40
CA ASP A 78 12.18 -4.45 -5.31
C ASP A 78 11.16 -3.35 -4.97
N ILE A 79 9.98 -3.73 -4.47
CA ILE A 79 8.89 -2.84 -4.05
C ILE A 79 8.53 -3.14 -2.59
N TRP A 80 8.97 -2.28 -1.69
CA TRP A 80 8.74 -2.39 -0.25
C TRP A 80 7.35 -1.88 0.10
N VAL A 81 6.58 -2.65 0.86
CA VAL A 81 5.25 -2.22 1.33
C VAL A 81 5.18 -2.37 2.85
N PRO A 82 5.91 -1.57 3.65
CA PRO A 82 5.75 -1.56 5.10
C PRO A 82 4.33 -1.18 5.53
N GLN A 83 3.89 -1.72 6.67
CA GLN A 83 2.69 -1.22 7.33
C GLN A 83 2.95 0.22 7.79
N LEU A 84 1.96 1.09 7.74
CA LEU A 84 2.15 2.54 7.92
C LEU A 84 2.90 2.95 9.19
N ASN A 85 2.73 2.25 10.32
CA ASN A 85 3.51 2.51 11.54
C ASN A 85 4.96 2.05 11.43
N TYR A 86 5.27 0.96 10.73
CA TYR A 86 6.66 0.55 10.50
C TYR A 86 7.37 1.52 9.56
N LEU A 87 6.64 2.05 8.56
CA LEU A 87 7.12 3.15 7.73
C LEU A 87 7.43 4.39 8.59
N HIS A 88 6.54 4.73 9.52
CA HIS A 88 6.73 5.85 10.45
C HIS A 88 7.93 5.63 11.38
N ASP A 89 8.01 4.46 12.03
CA ASP A 89 9.02 4.14 13.04
C ASP A 89 10.47 4.24 12.51
N ASP A 90 10.68 4.01 11.21
CA ASP A 90 12.00 4.06 10.58
C ASP A 90 11.95 4.63 9.16
N PHE A 91 11.35 5.80 8.99
CA PHE A 91 11.21 6.44 7.66
C PHE A 91 12.56 6.64 6.96
N GLY A 92 13.63 6.92 7.72
CA GLY A 92 14.99 7.07 7.19
C GLY A 92 15.49 5.83 6.45
N HIS A 93 15.23 4.63 6.97
CA HIS A 93 15.56 3.39 6.26
C HIS A 93 14.88 3.33 4.88
N TYR A 94 13.59 3.67 4.79
CA TYR A 94 12.85 3.61 3.54
C TYR A 94 13.32 4.69 2.54
N GLN A 95 13.72 5.87 3.02
CA GLN A 95 14.38 6.86 2.17
C GLN A 95 15.71 6.34 1.60
N GLU A 96 16.50 5.61 2.40
CA GLU A 96 17.72 4.94 1.91
C GLU A 96 17.41 3.84 0.88
N ARG A 97 16.23 3.20 0.95
CA ARG A 97 15.76 2.23 -0.07
C ARG A 97 15.42 2.92 -1.38
N GLN A 98 14.67 4.01 -1.33
CA GLN A 98 14.37 4.83 -2.51
C GLN A 98 15.65 5.35 -3.16
N ALA A 99 16.62 5.84 -2.37
CA ALA A 99 17.91 6.29 -2.87
C ALA A 99 18.75 5.18 -3.52
N ALA A 100 18.52 3.92 -3.14
CA ALA A 100 19.16 2.76 -3.74
C ALA A 100 18.44 2.22 -4.99
N GLY A 101 17.34 2.85 -5.39
CA GLY A 101 16.55 2.48 -6.57
C GLY A 101 15.38 1.53 -6.30
N ASP A 102 15.12 1.18 -5.04
CA ASP A 102 13.95 0.40 -4.66
C ASP A 102 12.70 1.30 -4.69
N GLU A 103 11.54 0.71 -4.96
CA GLU A 103 10.26 1.39 -4.83
C GLU A 103 9.71 1.21 -3.41
N VAL A 104 9.02 2.22 -2.87
CA VAL A 104 8.42 2.15 -1.53
C VAL A 104 6.96 2.57 -1.62
N TRP A 105 6.08 1.68 -1.16
CA TRP A 105 4.67 1.88 -0.90
C TRP A 105 4.43 1.83 0.62
N PHE A 106 3.19 1.99 1.08
CA PHE A 106 2.80 1.49 2.39
C PHE A 106 1.46 0.76 2.33
N TYR A 107 1.14 0.02 3.37
CA TYR A 107 -0.21 -0.53 3.53
C TYR A 107 -0.82 -0.22 4.89
N THR A 108 -2.14 -0.30 4.92
CA THR A 108 -2.91 -0.40 6.17
C THR A 108 -3.75 -1.67 6.16
N CYS A 109 -4.05 -2.18 7.35
CA CYS A 109 -4.96 -3.29 7.61
C CYS A 109 -5.68 -3.00 8.93
N VAL A 110 -5.96 -4.03 9.75
CA VAL A 110 -6.35 -3.88 11.15
C VAL A 110 -5.39 -2.98 11.95
N PHE A 111 -4.14 -2.84 11.50
CA PHE A 111 -3.16 -1.91 12.01
C PHE A 111 -2.61 -0.98 10.90
N PRO A 112 -2.04 0.18 11.25
CA PRO A 112 -2.04 0.73 12.60
C PRO A 112 -3.42 1.27 13.03
N GLN A 113 -3.62 1.38 14.34
CA GLN A 113 -4.82 1.92 14.98
C GLN A 113 -4.51 3.24 15.69
N GLY A 114 -5.49 3.83 16.37
CA GLY A 114 -5.34 5.14 17.02
C GLY A 114 -5.47 6.27 16.01
N GLU A 115 -4.52 7.20 16.02
CA GLU A 115 -4.64 8.41 15.19
C GLU A 115 -4.25 8.21 13.72
N TYR A 116 -3.59 7.10 13.37
CA TYR A 116 -3.26 6.79 11.98
C TYR A 116 -4.47 6.76 11.05
N ALA A 117 -4.25 7.24 9.82
CA ALA A 117 -5.23 7.21 8.76
C ALA A 117 -5.44 5.77 8.31
N ASN A 118 -6.71 5.38 8.20
CA ASN A 118 -7.12 4.10 7.70
C ASN A 118 -8.48 4.25 6.99
N ARG A 119 -9.09 3.12 6.63
CA ARG A 119 -10.35 3.08 5.88
C ARG A 119 -11.49 2.37 6.60
N PHE A 120 -11.43 2.33 7.94
CA PHE A 120 -12.50 1.77 8.76
C PHE A 120 -13.77 2.63 8.70
N ILE A 121 -14.91 2.02 8.96
CA ILE A 121 -16.22 2.68 8.98
C ILE A 121 -16.32 3.71 10.11
N GLU A 122 -15.70 3.42 11.25
CA GLU A 122 -15.72 4.27 12.46
C GLU A 122 -14.80 5.49 12.38
N GLN A 123 -13.87 5.53 11.43
CA GLN A 123 -12.95 6.65 11.28
C GLN A 123 -13.60 7.82 10.53
N PRO A 124 -13.20 9.08 10.82
CA PRO A 124 -13.58 10.22 10.00
C PRO A 124 -13.22 9.97 8.52
N LEU A 125 -14.20 10.11 7.63
CA LEU A 125 -14.03 9.80 6.20
C LEU A 125 -12.84 10.52 5.54
N ILE A 126 -12.49 11.71 6.03
CA ILE A 126 -11.32 12.47 5.57
C ILE A 126 -10.01 11.70 5.75
N LYS A 127 -9.86 10.85 6.79
CA LYS A 127 -8.65 10.04 6.99
C LYS A 127 -8.42 9.08 5.82
N THR A 128 -9.48 8.49 5.27
CA THR A 128 -9.37 7.63 4.06
C THR A 128 -8.86 8.40 2.84
N ARG A 129 -9.28 9.66 2.69
CA ARG A 129 -8.80 10.53 1.60
C ARG A 129 -7.34 10.96 1.81
N LEU A 130 -6.96 11.22 3.06
CA LEU A 130 -5.61 11.66 3.44
C LEU A 130 -4.54 10.59 3.27
N LEU A 131 -4.89 9.30 3.14
CA LEU A 131 -3.93 8.23 2.82
C LEU A 131 -3.03 8.62 1.64
N HIS A 132 -3.61 9.18 0.58
CA HIS A 132 -2.85 9.55 -0.62
C HIS A 132 -2.19 10.95 -0.52
N TRP A 133 -2.57 11.75 0.48
CA TRP A 133 -1.80 12.95 0.84
C TRP A 133 -0.55 12.58 1.63
N ILE A 134 -0.60 11.50 2.44
CA ILE A 134 0.58 10.91 3.09
C ILE A 134 1.56 10.42 2.02
N ASN A 135 1.06 9.72 0.98
CA ASN A 135 1.88 9.32 -0.17
C ASN A 135 2.69 10.49 -0.71
N PHE A 136 2.01 11.60 -1.05
CA PHE A 136 2.68 12.76 -1.62
C PHE A 136 3.67 13.41 -0.63
N LYS A 137 3.26 13.67 0.62
CA LYS A 137 4.10 14.36 1.61
C LYS A 137 5.43 13.65 1.85
N TYR A 138 5.40 12.31 1.93
CA TYR A 138 6.57 11.51 2.25
C TYR A 138 7.20 10.86 1.01
N GLY A 139 6.79 11.24 -0.20
CA GLY A 139 7.36 10.71 -1.45
C GLY A 139 7.15 9.21 -1.63
N ILE A 140 6.08 8.63 -1.07
CA ILE A 140 5.74 7.20 -1.17
C ILE A 140 4.91 6.97 -2.43
N THR A 141 5.30 6.02 -3.27
CA THR A 141 4.80 5.89 -4.65
C THR A 141 3.57 5.00 -4.80
N GLY A 142 3.12 4.34 -3.73
CA GLY A 142 1.95 3.48 -3.78
C GLY A 142 1.32 3.17 -2.44
N TYR A 143 0.15 2.54 -2.51
CA TYR A 143 -0.66 2.16 -1.36
C TYR A 143 -1.28 0.79 -1.60
N LEU A 144 -1.25 -0.06 -0.58
CA LEU A 144 -1.87 -1.38 -0.59
C LEU A 144 -2.86 -1.50 0.57
N HIS A 145 -3.91 -2.29 0.36
CA HIS A 145 -4.70 -2.83 1.45
C HIS A 145 -5.39 -4.12 1.03
N TRP A 146 -5.34 -5.13 1.89
CA TRP A 146 -5.80 -6.48 1.63
C TRP A 146 -7.31 -6.64 1.30
N GLY A 147 -8.18 -5.83 1.90
CA GLY A 147 -9.64 -6.03 1.87
C GLY A 147 -10.40 -5.17 0.87
N TYR A 148 -10.42 -5.52 -0.42
CA TYR A 148 -11.32 -4.84 -1.37
C TYR A 148 -12.78 -5.25 -1.17
N ASN A 149 -13.06 -6.55 -1.28
CA ASN A 149 -14.39 -7.16 -1.27
C ASN A 149 -14.41 -8.51 -0.53
N HIS A 150 -13.69 -8.63 0.58
CA HIS A 150 -13.50 -9.89 1.30
C HIS A 150 -14.73 -10.27 2.16
N TRP A 151 -15.90 -10.33 1.51
CA TRP A 151 -17.21 -10.56 2.10
C TRP A 151 -17.38 -11.99 2.65
N THR A 152 -18.44 -12.17 3.42
CA THR A 152 -18.91 -13.45 3.96
C THR A 152 -20.31 -13.75 3.42
N ASP A 153 -20.90 -14.88 3.83
CA ASP A 153 -22.30 -15.20 3.53
C ASP A 153 -23.27 -14.19 4.17
N ASP A 154 -22.89 -13.63 5.33
CA ASP A 154 -23.63 -12.54 5.95
C ASP A 154 -23.54 -11.24 5.15
N SER A 155 -24.64 -10.49 5.13
CA SER A 155 -24.70 -9.20 4.44
C SER A 155 -23.66 -8.21 5.01
N PRO A 156 -22.74 -7.67 4.19
CA PRO A 156 -21.72 -6.72 4.65
C PRO A 156 -22.31 -5.37 5.07
N VAL A 157 -23.61 -5.14 4.82
CA VAL A 157 -24.35 -3.96 5.27
C VAL A 157 -24.74 -4.09 6.74
N THR A 158 -25.08 -5.30 7.19
CA THR A 158 -25.50 -5.55 8.58
C THR A 158 -24.38 -6.12 9.44
N HIS A 159 -23.47 -6.89 8.84
CA HIS A 159 -22.29 -7.45 9.48
C HIS A 159 -21.07 -6.77 8.87
N THR A 160 -20.63 -5.68 9.49
CA THR A 160 -19.63 -4.76 8.92
C THR A 160 -18.19 -5.25 9.05
N THR A 161 -17.98 -6.47 9.53
CA THR A 161 -16.67 -7.13 9.63
C THR A 161 -16.84 -8.64 9.44
N ARG A 162 -15.72 -9.37 9.30
CA ARG A 162 -15.71 -10.84 9.18
C ARG A 162 -15.06 -11.50 10.39
N PRO A 163 -15.34 -12.79 10.65
CA PRO A 163 -14.61 -13.55 11.66
C PRO A 163 -13.10 -13.50 11.44
N HIS A 164 -12.36 -13.28 12.52
CA HIS A 164 -10.91 -13.32 12.57
C HIS A 164 -10.49 -14.24 13.70
N GLY A 165 -9.51 -15.11 13.45
CA GLY A 165 -9.20 -16.28 14.28
C GLY A 165 -8.65 -15.99 15.68
N GLY A 166 -8.54 -14.73 16.07
CA GLY A 166 -8.09 -14.27 17.38
C GLY A 166 -8.01 -12.75 17.43
N PRO A 167 -7.71 -12.15 18.59
CA PRO A 167 -7.45 -10.73 18.70
C PRO A 167 -6.17 -10.30 17.93
N PRO A 168 -6.12 -9.06 17.42
CA PRO A 168 -7.23 -8.11 17.40
C PRO A 168 -8.30 -8.51 16.38
N TYR A 169 -9.57 -8.41 16.75
CA TYR A 169 -10.65 -8.56 15.78
C TYR A 169 -10.57 -7.45 14.73
N LEU A 170 -11.00 -7.74 13.51
CA LEU A 170 -10.96 -6.78 12.41
C LEU A 170 -11.98 -5.66 12.65
N PRO A 171 -11.57 -4.38 12.59
CA PRO A 171 -12.46 -3.24 12.69
C PRO A 171 -13.54 -3.26 11.61
N ALA A 172 -14.64 -2.56 11.87
CA ALA A 172 -15.72 -2.44 10.90
C ALA A 172 -15.20 -1.83 9.59
N GLY A 173 -15.37 -2.56 8.48
CA GLY A 173 -14.98 -2.14 7.14
C GLY A 173 -13.51 -2.35 6.78
N ASP A 174 -12.68 -2.97 7.63
CA ASP A 174 -11.32 -3.40 7.26
C ASP A 174 -11.33 -4.43 6.09
N PRO A 175 -12.20 -5.47 6.08
CA PRO A 175 -12.13 -6.51 5.04
C PRO A 175 -12.74 -6.08 3.69
N TRP A 176 -13.50 -4.98 3.64
CA TRP A 176 -14.08 -4.48 2.40
C TRP A 176 -14.34 -2.97 2.41
N ILE A 177 -14.11 -2.37 1.25
CA ILE A 177 -14.45 -0.98 0.95
C ILE A 177 -15.61 -0.86 -0.06
N VAL A 178 -15.96 -1.95 -0.75
CA VAL A 178 -17.12 -2.04 -1.66
C VAL A 178 -18.16 -3.04 -1.16
N TYR A 179 -19.37 -2.97 -1.68
CA TYR A 179 -20.52 -3.80 -1.26
C TYR A 179 -21.04 -4.65 -2.44
N PRO A 180 -21.67 -5.82 -2.19
CA PRO A 180 -22.27 -6.62 -3.25
C PRO A 180 -23.37 -5.87 -4.00
N GLY A 181 -23.41 -6.00 -5.31
CA GLY A 181 -24.45 -5.46 -6.18
C GLY A 181 -24.82 -6.45 -7.28
N LYS A 182 -25.98 -6.25 -7.93
CA LYS A 182 -26.50 -7.18 -8.94
C LYS A 182 -25.59 -7.33 -10.16
N GLU A 183 -24.99 -6.22 -10.60
CA GLU A 183 -24.15 -6.14 -11.81
C GLU A 183 -22.65 -6.03 -11.49
N GLY A 184 -22.27 -6.22 -10.22
CA GLY A 184 -20.91 -6.02 -9.72
C GLY A 184 -20.87 -5.22 -8.41
N PRO A 185 -19.67 -4.97 -7.87
CA PRO A 185 -19.52 -4.27 -6.61
C PRO A 185 -20.08 -2.83 -6.64
N LEU A 186 -20.90 -2.49 -5.66
CA LEU A 186 -21.36 -1.14 -5.39
C LEU A 186 -20.27 -0.35 -4.66
N SER A 187 -20.02 0.87 -5.13
CA SER A 187 -19.12 1.80 -4.45
C SER A 187 -19.65 2.18 -3.07
N SER A 188 -18.75 2.43 -2.13
CA SER A 188 -19.06 3.08 -0.86
C SER A 188 -18.60 4.54 -0.86
N ILE A 189 -19.03 5.29 0.16
CA ILE A 189 -18.50 6.63 0.42
C ILE A 189 -16.99 6.59 0.72
N ARG A 190 -16.50 5.52 1.35
CA ARG A 190 -15.07 5.31 1.66
C ARG A 190 -14.27 5.06 0.39
N PHE A 191 -14.80 4.28 -0.54
CA PHE A 191 -14.15 4.02 -1.82
C PHE A 191 -14.11 5.27 -2.71
N ALA A 192 -15.19 6.06 -2.72
CA ALA A 192 -15.19 7.36 -3.40
C ALA A 192 -14.17 8.33 -2.78
N ALA A 193 -14.07 8.39 -1.44
CA ALA A 193 -13.09 9.23 -0.74
C ALA A 193 -11.65 8.78 -1.02
N MET A 194 -11.40 7.47 -1.07
CA MET A 194 -10.09 6.90 -1.44
C MET A 194 -9.71 7.29 -2.86
N ARG A 195 -10.61 7.07 -3.84
CA ARG A 195 -10.42 7.49 -5.24
C ARG A 195 -10.12 8.99 -5.34
N ASP A 196 -10.89 9.83 -4.66
CA ASP A 196 -10.66 11.27 -4.66
C ASP A 196 -9.30 11.64 -4.04
N GLY A 197 -8.82 10.88 -3.07
CA GLY A 197 -7.46 11.03 -2.52
C GLY A 197 -6.39 10.70 -3.55
N VAL A 198 -6.56 9.63 -4.34
CA VAL A 198 -5.65 9.31 -5.46
C VAL A 198 -5.63 10.45 -6.48
N VAL A 199 -6.78 11.04 -6.80
CA VAL A 199 -6.83 12.22 -7.69
C VAL A 199 -6.09 13.41 -7.07
N ASP A 200 -6.24 13.64 -5.76
CA ASP A 200 -5.51 14.72 -5.08
C ASP A 200 -3.99 14.48 -5.10
N TYR A 201 -3.52 13.23 -4.96
CA TYR A 201 -2.10 12.87 -5.11
C TYR A 201 -1.56 13.27 -6.49
N GLU A 202 -2.25 12.90 -7.57
CA GLU A 202 -1.84 13.26 -8.93
C GLU A 202 -1.79 14.79 -9.12
N LEU A 203 -2.79 15.51 -8.59
CA LEU A 203 -2.80 16.98 -8.64
C LEU A 203 -1.62 17.59 -7.87
N LEU A 204 -1.26 17.04 -6.71
CA LEU A 204 -0.10 17.47 -5.94
C LEU A 204 1.20 17.18 -6.70
N CYS A 205 1.32 16.02 -7.34
CA CYS A 205 2.45 15.69 -8.20
C CYS A 205 2.58 16.67 -9.37
N MET A 206 1.49 16.95 -10.09
CA MET A 206 1.46 17.96 -11.16
C MET A 206 1.87 19.35 -10.65
N LEU A 207 1.40 19.74 -9.46
CA LEU A 207 1.79 21.01 -8.88
C LEU A 207 3.26 21.01 -8.46
N ALA A 208 3.79 19.88 -7.98
CA ALA A 208 5.18 19.76 -7.59
C ALA A 208 6.14 19.90 -8.77
N GLU A 209 5.74 19.45 -9.97
CA GLU A 209 6.48 19.69 -11.22
C GLU A 209 6.59 21.18 -11.58
N LYS A 210 5.56 21.97 -11.25
CA LYS A 210 5.57 23.44 -11.43
C LYS A 210 6.31 24.16 -10.29
N THR A 211 5.90 23.87 -9.05
CA THR A 211 6.29 24.55 -7.82
C THR A 211 6.30 23.57 -6.64
N GLY A 212 7.38 22.81 -6.50
CA GLY A 212 7.57 21.80 -5.45
C GLY A 212 7.27 22.28 -4.03
N ASP A 213 7.81 23.45 -3.65
CA ASP A 213 7.65 24.01 -2.30
C ASP A 213 6.19 24.31 -1.95
N VAL A 214 5.41 24.81 -2.91
CA VAL A 214 3.98 25.11 -2.71
C VAL A 214 3.18 23.81 -2.53
N ALA A 215 3.43 22.81 -3.36
CA ALA A 215 2.77 21.52 -3.23
C ALA A 215 3.07 20.86 -1.87
N GLN A 216 4.32 20.92 -1.42
CA GLN A 216 4.74 20.44 -0.10
C GLN A 216 4.12 21.25 1.05
N GLU A 217 4.02 22.57 0.94
CA GLU A 217 3.34 23.41 1.95
C GLU A 217 1.86 23.02 2.07
N LEU A 218 1.15 22.86 0.95
CA LEU A 218 -0.26 22.49 0.95
C LEU A 218 -0.48 21.12 1.58
N ALA A 219 0.35 20.13 1.24
CA ALA A 219 0.29 18.80 1.83
C ALA A 219 0.63 18.83 3.33
N GLY A 220 1.66 19.57 3.72
CA GLY A 220 2.10 19.73 5.11
C GLY A 220 1.08 20.42 6.02
N ARG A 221 0.16 21.22 5.47
CA ARG A 221 -0.97 21.81 6.23
C ARG A 221 -2.05 20.80 6.59
N LEU A 222 -2.11 19.66 5.90
CA LEU A 222 -3.11 18.60 6.12
C LEU A 222 -2.53 17.38 6.81
N VAL A 223 -1.36 16.93 6.38
CA VAL A 223 -0.61 15.84 6.99
C VAL A 223 0.45 16.47 7.88
N LEU A 224 0.24 16.51 9.19
CA LEU A 224 1.16 17.13 10.15
C LEU A 224 2.27 16.15 10.52
N ASP A 225 1.90 14.89 10.72
CA ASP A 225 2.80 13.75 10.87
C ASP A 225 2.16 12.46 10.32
N PHE A 226 2.86 11.33 10.39
CA PHE A 226 2.36 10.02 9.95
C PHE A 226 1.11 9.56 10.70
N ASP A 227 0.89 10.03 11.93
CA ASP A 227 -0.27 9.73 12.77
C ASP A 227 -0.98 11.00 13.26
N ASN A 228 -0.69 12.16 12.68
CA ASN A 228 -1.30 13.44 13.06
C ASN A 228 -1.76 14.22 11.84
N TYR A 229 -3.06 14.51 11.77
CA TYR A 229 -3.66 15.15 10.60
C TYR A 229 -4.60 16.29 10.96
N ASN A 230 -4.60 17.32 10.13
CA ASN A 230 -5.62 18.35 10.17
C ASN A 230 -6.90 17.83 9.51
N THR A 231 -7.82 17.33 10.33
CA THR A 231 -9.11 16.80 9.89
C THR A 231 -10.21 17.86 9.78
N ASN A 232 -9.87 19.16 9.90
CA ASN A 232 -10.82 20.24 9.71
C ASN A 232 -11.26 20.35 8.24
N ILE A 233 -12.56 20.18 8.00
CA ILE A 233 -13.13 20.15 6.65
C ILE A 233 -13.00 21.49 5.92
N ALA A 234 -13.09 22.62 6.62
CA ALA A 234 -12.93 23.93 5.99
C ALA A 234 -11.49 24.13 5.52
N THR A 235 -10.51 23.76 6.36
CA THR A 235 -9.09 23.78 5.98
C THR A 235 -8.81 22.85 4.81
N PHE A 236 -9.31 21.61 4.83
CA PHE A 236 -9.14 20.67 3.73
C PHE A 236 -9.65 21.25 2.40
N ARG A 237 -10.87 21.82 2.41
CA ARG A 237 -11.46 22.43 1.21
C ARG A 237 -10.69 23.65 0.73
N ASP A 238 -10.16 24.46 1.64
CA ASP A 238 -9.32 25.62 1.30
C ASP A 238 -8.00 25.17 0.66
N MET A 239 -7.31 24.17 1.23
CA MET A 239 -6.06 23.64 0.67
C MET A 239 -6.28 23.04 -0.71
N ARG A 240 -7.36 22.28 -0.88
CA ARG A 240 -7.71 21.71 -2.17
C ARG A 240 -8.09 22.77 -3.20
N ARG A 241 -8.75 23.86 -2.80
CA ARG A 241 -9.02 25.00 -3.70
C ARG A 241 -7.71 25.64 -4.16
N LYS A 242 -6.81 25.96 -3.23
CA LYS A 242 -5.51 26.55 -3.53
C LYS A 242 -4.67 25.67 -4.46
N LEU A 243 -4.67 24.35 -4.22
CA LEU A 243 -4.03 23.38 -5.13
C LEU A 243 -4.53 23.54 -6.57
N LEU A 244 -5.85 23.63 -6.77
CA LEU A 244 -6.44 23.78 -8.10
C LEU A 244 -6.17 25.16 -8.71
N GLU A 245 -6.23 26.22 -7.91
CA GLU A 245 -5.93 27.59 -8.35
C GLU A 245 -4.47 27.71 -8.80
N SER A 246 -3.52 27.22 -8.01
CA SER A 246 -2.09 27.23 -8.34
C SER A 246 -1.75 26.39 -9.58
N LEU A 247 -2.51 25.33 -9.86
CA LEU A 247 -2.36 24.57 -11.10
C LEU A 247 -2.82 25.36 -12.34
N CYS A 248 -3.76 26.28 -12.19
CA CYS A 248 -4.26 27.14 -13.26
C CYS A 248 -3.40 28.39 -13.50
N GLU A 249 -2.47 28.71 -12.60
CA GLU A 249 -1.50 29.78 -12.80
C GLU A 249 -0.43 29.34 -13.80
N ASP A 250 -0.07 30.26 -14.70
CA ASP A 250 0.91 30.08 -15.79
C ASP A 250 2.36 30.18 -15.31
#